data_AF-A0A0G0I9S0-F1
#
_entry.id   AF-A0A0G0I9S0-F1
#
_cell.length_a   1.000
_cell.length_b   1.000
_cell.length_c   1.000
_cell.angle_alpha   90.00
_cell.angle_beta   90.00
_cell.angle_gamma   90.00
#
_symmetry.space_group_name_H-M   'P 1'
#
loop_
_entity.id
_entity.type
_entity.pdbx_description
1 polymer ?
#
loop_
_entity_poly.entity_id
_entity_poly.type
_entity_poly.pdbx_seq_one_letter_code
_entity_poly.pdbx_strand_id
1 'polypeptide(L)'
;MKGNTVGSRHYLSDAYLAGFLDGDGSVVATLERYYSKRFPYRVRIKVNFTQHARHEDKLKLMQEALGDLGVIRTNKRKNLAELVIQERSQVKAVLARLVPFLLIKKDQAHLALEVLEGMSSNEKHKPSTLSERAYIRILSLVQKIRRLNSGTGGKREIRVFDPVTTEFLENPRMKTESSDSVRRKPLARTRVKV
;
A
#
# COMPACT_ATOMS: atom_id res chain seq x y z
N MET A 1 -5.32 41.59 33.47
CA MET A 1 -5.37 41.27 32.04
C MET A 1 -4.71 39.92 31.83
N LYS A 2 -5.49 38.84 31.61
CA LYS A 2 -4.95 37.52 31.26
C LYS A 2 -4.62 37.57 29.76
N GLY A 3 -3.35 37.43 29.40
CA GLY A 3 -2.93 37.36 28.00
C GLY A 3 -3.53 36.13 27.34
N ASN A 4 -4.31 36.33 26.28
CA ASN A 4 -4.74 35.24 25.40
C ASN A 4 -3.54 34.86 24.53
N THR A 5 -2.71 33.94 24.99
CA THR A 5 -1.79 33.20 24.12
C THR A 5 -2.64 32.26 23.27
N VAL A 6 -3.15 32.76 22.14
CA VAL A 6 -3.47 31.90 21.01
C VAL A 6 -2.16 31.30 20.54
N GLY A 7 -1.74 30.21 21.18
CA GLY A 7 -0.57 29.45 20.75
C GLY A 7 -0.79 29.16 19.27
N SER A 8 0.08 29.73 18.43
CA SER A 8 0.08 29.49 17.00
C SER A 8 0.45 28.02 16.78
N ARG A 9 -0.52 27.12 16.93
CA ARG A 9 -0.45 25.79 16.35
C ARG A 9 -0.26 26.05 14.87
N HIS A 10 0.96 25.87 14.37
CA HIS A 10 1.25 25.86 12.95
C HIS A 10 0.50 24.65 12.37
N TYR A 11 -0.78 24.82 12.09
CA TYR A 11 -1.60 23.80 11.48
C TYR A 11 -1.14 23.74 10.03
N LEU A 12 -0.39 22.70 9.68
CA LEU A 12 -0.04 22.46 8.28
C LEU A 12 -1.34 22.30 7.50
N SER A 13 -1.51 23.11 6.47
CA SER A 13 -2.71 23.04 5.64
C SER A 13 -2.69 21.76 4.79
N ASP A 14 -3.88 21.28 4.42
CA ASP A 14 -3.99 20.13 3.53
C ASP A 14 -3.36 20.39 2.16
N ALA A 15 -3.40 21.64 1.69
CA ALA A 15 -2.70 22.05 0.47
C ALA A 15 -1.17 21.91 0.61
N TYR A 16 -0.59 22.31 1.75
CA TYR A 16 0.83 22.12 2.01
C TYR A 16 1.20 20.64 2.08
N LEU A 17 0.41 19.84 2.80
CA LEU A 17 0.62 18.40 2.93
C LEU A 17 0.50 17.70 1.57
N ALA A 18 -0.45 18.09 0.73
CA ALA A 18 -0.59 17.57 -0.62
C ALA A 18 0.61 17.95 -1.51
N GLY A 19 1.06 19.21 -1.45
CA GLY A 19 2.25 19.65 -2.18
C GLY A 19 3.51 18.90 -1.74
N PHE A 20 3.67 18.65 -0.44
CA PHE A 20 4.77 17.84 0.06
C PHE A 20 4.65 16.37 -0.37
N LEU A 21 3.44 15.79 -0.34
CA LEU A 21 3.17 14.44 -0.83
C LEU A 21 3.52 14.32 -2.32
N ASP A 22 3.27 15.35 -3.13
CA ASP A 22 3.62 15.38 -4.54
C ASP A 22 5.14 15.45 -4.79
N GLY A 23 5.87 16.19 -3.97
CA GLY A 23 7.34 16.30 -4.04
C GLY A 23 8.06 15.08 -3.47
N ASP A 24 8.09 14.96 -2.14
CA ASP A 24 8.91 14.00 -1.38
C ASP A 24 8.10 12.78 -0.90
N GLY A 25 6.83 12.68 -1.28
CA GLY A 25 5.96 11.58 -0.89
C GLY A 25 5.71 10.53 -1.98
N SER A 26 4.91 9.52 -1.62
CA SER A 26 4.49 8.48 -2.56
C SER A 26 3.15 7.85 -2.19
N VAL A 27 2.36 7.51 -3.21
CA VAL A 27 1.17 6.66 -3.10
C VAL A 27 1.46 5.35 -3.81
N VAL A 28 1.60 4.25 -3.06
CA VAL A 28 2.15 2.99 -3.56
C VAL A 28 1.20 1.83 -3.32
N ALA A 29 1.05 0.99 -4.35
CA ALA A 29 0.33 -0.28 -4.26
C ALA A 29 1.30 -1.49 -4.31
N THR A 30 1.29 -2.31 -3.25
CA THR A 30 2.15 -3.50 -3.11
C THR A 30 1.34 -4.79 -3.10
N LEU A 31 1.88 -5.83 -3.73
CA LEU A 31 1.39 -7.20 -3.64
C LEU A 31 2.30 -7.99 -2.70
N GLU A 32 1.74 -8.52 -1.63
CA GLU A 32 2.44 -9.39 -0.67
C GLU A 32 1.96 -10.82 -0.84
N ARG A 33 2.87 -11.79 -0.89
CA ARG A 33 2.50 -13.20 -1.05
C ARG A 33 1.81 -13.72 0.20
N TYR A 34 0.70 -14.43 0.02
CA TYR A 34 -0.14 -14.94 1.10
C TYR A 34 -0.44 -16.43 0.88
N TYR A 35 0.48 -17.27 1.36
CA TYR A 35 0.58 -18.71 1.05
C TYR A 35 -0.60 -19.59 1.51
N SER A 36 -1.57 -19.05 2.26
CA SER A 36 -2.58 -19.83 2.99
C SER A 36 -4.04 -19.48 2.60
N LYS A 37 -4.27 -18.72 1.53
CA LYS A 37 -5.63 -18.32 1.10
C LYS A 37 -5.94 -18.65 -0.34
N ARG A 38 -7.25 -18.62 -0.64
CA ARG A 38 -7.84 -18.69 -1.99
C ARG A 38 -7.10 -17.82 -3.00
N PHE A 39 -6.70 -16.60 -2.61
CA PHE A 39 -5.88 -15.73 -3.43
C PHE A 39 -4.44 -15.68 -2.91
N PRO A 40 -3.44 -15.87 -3.78
CA PRO A 40 -2.04 -16.00 -3.39
C PRO A 40 -1.38 -14.66 -3.05
N TYR A 41 -2.04 -13.52 -3.27
CA TYR A 41 -1.50 -12.21 -2.96
C TYR A 41 -2.50 -11.36 -2.16
N ARG A 42 -1.95 -10.60 -1.21
CA ARG A 42 -2.64 -9.53 -0.50
C ARG A 42 -2.21 -8.19 -1.10
N VAL A 43 -3.19 -7.39 -1.47
CA VAL A 43 -2.97 -6.00 -1.90
C VAL A 43 -2.85 -5.11 -0.67
N ARG A 44 -1.85 -4.23 -0.67
CA ARG A 44 -1.73 -3.14 0.30
C ARG A 44 -1.50 -1.82 -0.42
N ILE A 45 -2.13 -0.78 0.10
CA ILE A 45 -1.88 0.61 -0.29
C ILE A 45 -1.08 1.27 0.83
N LYS A 46 -0.12 2.11 0.46
CA LYS A 46 0.68 2.92 1.37
C LYS A 46 0.73 4.35 0.89
N VAL A 47 0.67 5.29 1.83
CA VAL A 47 1.04 6.68 1.62
C VAL A 47 2.27 6.95 2.46
N ASN A 48 3.33 7.45 1.84
CA ASN A 48 4.56 7.80 2.51
C ASN A 48 4.89 9.27 2.33
N PHE A 49 5.41 9.90 3.38
CA PHE A 49 6.10 11.19 3.33
C PHE A 49 7.55 10.91 3.69
N THR A 50 8.50 11.26 2.83
CA THR A 50 9.92 10.94 3.02
C THR A 50 10.70 12.21 3.31
N GLN A 51 11.71 12.15 4.16
CA GLN A 51 12.61 13.27 4.39
C GLN A 51 13.98 12.77 4.89
N HIS A 52 15.02 13.59 4.77
CA HIS A 52 16.30 13.31 5.42
C HIS A 52 16.14 13.18 6.94
N ALA A 53 16.85 12.22 7.56
CA ALA A 53 16.67 11.86 8.98
C ALA A 53 16.88 13.03 9.96
N ARG A 54 17.71 14.01 9.60
CA ARG A 54 17.93 15.24 10.40
C ARG A 54 16.68 16.12 10.54
N HIS A 55 15.66 15.91 9.71
CA HIS A 55 14.40 16.65 9.70
C HIS A 55 13.20 15.75 10.04
N GLU A 56 13.42 14.67 10.81
CA GLU A 56 12.35 13.79 11.30
C GLU A 56 11.28 14.56 12.10
N ASP A 57 11.65 15.66 12.75
CA ASP A 57 10.73 16.56 13.43
C ASP A 57 9.64 17.11 12.50
N LYS A 58 9.97 17.35 11.22
CA LYS A 58 8.98 17.80 10.22
C LYS A 58 7.97 16.72 9.88
N LEU A 59 8.39 15.46 9.86
CA LEU A 59 7.47 14.32 9.69
C LEU A 59 6.55 14.16 10.89
N LYS A 60 7.00 14.47 12.12
CA LYS A 60 6.15 14.50 13.32
C LYS A 60 5.07 15.57 13.22
N LEU A 61 5.42 16.78 12.79
CA LEU A 61 4.44 17.85 12.56
C LEU A 61 3.40 17.46 11.50
N MET A 62 3.82 16.78 10.43
CA MET A 62 2.88 16.25 9.42
C MET A 62 1.99 15.15 10.00
N GLN A 63 2.55 14.25 10.81
CA GLN A 63 1.80 13.18 11.49
C GLN A 63 0.71 13.76 12.40
N GLU A 64 1.06 14.74 13.23
CA GLU A 64 0.13 15.46 14.11
C GLU A 64 -0.97 16.16 13.31
N ALA A 65 -0.61 16.86 12.22
CA ALA A 65 -1.58 17.51 11.33
C ALA A 65 -2.50 16.51 10.60
N LEU A 66 -2.07 15.26 10.44
CA LEU A 66 -2.86 14.17 9.87
C LEU A 66 -3.72 13.45 10.92
N GLY A 67 -3.63 13.82 12.20
CA GLY A 67 -4.38 13.19 13.30
C GLY A 67 -3.68 11.97 13.89
N ASP A 68 -2.35 12.03 14.02
CA ASP A 68 -1.49 10.99 14.58
C ASP A 68 -1.56 9.64 13.83
N LEU A 69 -1.84 9.70 12.52
CA LEU A 69 -2.00 8.54 11.66
C LEU A 69 -0.65 8.01 11.15
N GLY A 70 -0.56 6.69 10.94
CA GLY A 70 0.66 6.05 10.45
C GLY A 70 1.78 5.93 11.50
N VAL A 71 2.97 5.59 11.02
CA VAL A 71 4.16 5.37 11.87
C VAL A 71 5.37 5.99 11.21
N ILE A 72 6.15 6.77 11.98
CA ILE A 72 7.45 7.28 11.54
C ILE A 72 8.52 6.20 11.70
N ARG A 73 9.34 6.02 10.66
CA ARG A 73 10.45 5.08 10.63
C ARG A 73 11.70 5.80 10.17
N THR A 74 12.82 5.52 10.83
CA THR A 74 14.10 6.16 10.50
C THR A 74 15.15 5.10 10.20
N ASN A 75 15.70 5.17 9.00
CA ASN A 75 16.85 4.40 8.57
C ASN A 75 18.12 5.24 8.73
N LYS A 76 18.78 5.06 9.87
CA LYS A 76 20.03 5.78 10.21
C LYS A 76 21.16 5.51 9.21
N ARG A 77 21.24 4.31 8.61
CA ARG A 77 22.28 3.98 7.62
C ARG A 77 22.13 4.75 6.32
N LYS A 78 20.90 5.12 5.96
CA LYS A 78 20.57 5.86 4.73
C LYS A 78 20.27 7.34 4.98
N ASN A 79 20.40 7.81 6.22
CA ASN A 79 19.97 9.14 6.65
C ASN A 79 18.57 9.51 6.14
N LEU A 80 17.64 8.55 6.23
CA LEU A 80 16.29 8.67 5.69
C LEU A 80 15.27 8.45 6.80
N ALA A 81 14.26 9.31 6.89
CA ALA A 81 13.07 9.12 7.70
C ALA A 81 11.82 9.10 6.80
N GLU A 82 10.83 8.32 7.17
CA GLU A 82 9.57 8.20 6.45
C GLU A 82 8.39 8.13 7.42
N LEU A 83 7.34 8.91 7.17
CA LEU A 83 6.01 8.69 7.77
C LEU A 83 5.25 7.72 6.88
N VAL A 84 4.97 6.52 7.38
CA VAL A 84 4.32 5.43 6.63
C VAL A 84 2.89 5.23 7.14
N ILE A 85 1.92 5.51 6.28
CA ILE A 85 0.49 5.26 6.53
C ILE A 85 0.06 4.07 5.67
N GLN A 86 -0.34 2.97 6.32
CA GLN A 86 -0.60 1.68 5.66
C GLN A 86 -1.92 1.02 6.07
N GLU A 87 -2.49 1.39 7.22
CA GLU A 87 -3.79 0.89 7.63
C GLU A 87 -4.87 1.43 6.67
N ARG A 88 -5.81 0.58 6.25
CA ARG A 88 -6.74 0.89 5.14
C ARG A 88 -7.62 2.09 5.44
N SER A 89 -8.18 2.17 6.64
CA SER A 89 -9.03 3.28 7.06
C SER A 89 -8.23 4.59 7.16
N GLN A 90 -7.00 4.53 7.67
CA GLN A 90 -6.10 5.68 7.75
C GLN A 90 -5.70 6.18 6.36
N VAL A 91 -5.31 5.28 5.45
CA VAL A 91 -4.99 5.65 4.07
C VAL A 91 -6.19 6.30 3.39
N LYS A 92 -7.40 5.72 3.55
CA LYS A 92 -8.62 6.29 2.98
C LYS A 92 -8.87 7.70 3.51
N ALA A 93 -8.75 7.90 4.82
CA ALA A 93 -8.94 9.19 5.47
C ALA A 93 -7.95 10.24 4.94
N VAL A 94 -6.66 9.88 4.88
CA VAL A 94 -5.61 10.79 4.39
C VAL A 94 -5.80 11.12 2.92
N LEU A 95 -6.01 10.14 2.05
CA LEU A 95 -6.19 10.39 0.62
C LEU A 95 -7.45 11.22 0.35
N ALA A 96 -8.58 10.91 1.00
CA ALA A 96 -9.81 11.70 0.82
C ALA A 96 -9.61 13.18 1.18
N ARG A 97 -8.77 13.46 2.17
CA ARG A 97 -8.45 14.82 2.62
C ARG A 97 -7.50 15.56 1.67
N LEU A 98 -6.50 14.87 1.12
CA LEU A 98 -5.43 15.50 0.33
C LEU A 98 -5.71 15.54 -1.18
N VAL A 99 -6.50 14.61 -1.72
CA VAL A 99 -6.82 14.50 -3.16
C VAL A 99 -7.27 15.82 -3.82
N PRO A 100 -8.10 16.68 -3.19
CA PRO A 100 -8.51 17.94 -3.80
C PRO A 100 -7.33 18.86 -4.15
N PHE A 101 -6.20 18.73 -3.47
CA PHE A 101 -5.03 19.60 -3.58
C PHE A 101 -3.84 18.94 -4.30
N LEU A 102 -3.90 17.64 -4.59
CA LEU A 102 -2.85 16.93 -5.34
C LEU A 102 -2.85 17.36 -6.81
N LEU A 103 -1.65 17.51 -7.37
CA LEU A 103 -1.42 17.83 -8.77
C LEU A 103 -0.73 16.65 -9.48
N ILE A 104 0.41 16.19 -8.96
CA ILE A 104 1.26 15.19 -9.62
C ILE A 104 0.77 13.77 -9.34
N LYS A 105 0.41 13.46 -8.08
CA LYS A 105 0.03 12.12 -7.65
C LYS A 105 -1.48 11.91 -7.54
N LYS A 106 -2.27 12.81 -8.16
CA LYS A 106 -3.73 12.81 -8.09
C LYS A 106 -4.34 11.52 -8.64
N ASP A 107 -3.89 11.06 -9.80
CA ASP A 107 -4.37 9.83 -10.43
C ASP A 107 -4.07 8.59 -9.59
N GLN A 108 -2.85 8.51 -9.03
CA GLN A 108 -2.45 7.43 -8.12
C GLN A 108 -3.34 7.40 -6.89
N ALA A 109 -3.68 8.57 -6.33
CA ALA A 109 -4.54 8.70 -5.16
C ALA A 109 -6.00 8.27 -5.46
N HIS A 110 -6.57 8.67 -6.60
CA HIS A 110 -7.89 8.22 -7.02
C HIS A 110 -7.96 6.71 -7.22
N LEU A 111 -7.00 6.14 -7.97
CA LEU A 111 -6.92 4.69 -8.16
C LEU A 111 -6.73 3.93 -6.84
N ALA A 112 -5.97 4.50 -5.90
CA ALA A 112 -5.78 3.93 -4.57
C ALA A 112 -7.09 3.92 -3.76
N LEU A 113 -7.90 4.98 -3.84
CA LEU A 113 -9.23 5.03 -3.23
C LEU A 113 -10.16 3.97 -3.83
N GLU A 114 -10.18 3.82 -5.15
CA GLU A 114 -10.97 2.75 -5.82
C GLU A 114 -10.56 1.34 -5.35
N VAL A 115 -9.25 1.10 -5.19
CA VAL A 115 -8.74 -0.17 -4.64
C VAL A 115 -9.24 -0.39 -3.21
N LEU A 116 -9.20 0.64 -2.36
CA LEU A 116 -9.66 0.54 -0.97
C LEU A 116 -11.17 0.29 -0.88
N GLU A 117 -11.96 0.91 -1.73
CA GLU A 117 -13.41 0.70 -1.82
C GLU A 117 -13.75 -0.73 -2.24
N GLY A 118 -13.11 -1.24 -3.30
CA GLY A 118 -13.29 -2.63 -3.76
C GLY A 118 -12.85 -3.68 -2.74
N MET A 119 -11.97 -3.33 -1.80
CA MET A 119 -11.59 -4.20 -0.67
C MET A 119 -12.54 -4.10 0.54
N SER A 120 -13.35 -3.05 0.64
CA SER A 120 -14.19 -2.75 1.81
C SER A 120 -15.57 -3.42 1.75
N SER A 121 -15.99 -3.91 0.59
CA SER A 121 -17.34 -4.47 0.33
C SER A 121 -17.66 -5.80 1.05
N ASN A 122 -16.82 -6.26 1.98
CA ASN A 122 -17.04 -7.49 2.73
C ASN A 122 -16.84 -7.22 4.22
N GLU A 123 -17.90 -7.43 5.01
CA GLU A 123 -18.01 -7.20 6.48
C GLU A 123 -16.86 -7.79 7.33
N LYS A 124 -16.06 -8.70 6.77
CA LYS A 124 -14.96 -9.37 7.47
C LYS A 124 -13.57 -8.96 6.98
N HIS A 125 -13.45 -8.03 6.03
CA HIS A 125 -12.17 -7.51 5.48
C HIS A 125 -11.16 -8.57 4.99
N LYS A 126 -11.60 -9.82 4.79
CA LYS A 126 -10.75 -10.95 4.38
C LYS A 126 -10.65 -10.99 2.86
N PRO A 127 -9.44 -11.06 2.27
CA PRO A 127 -9.28 -11.23 0.83
C PRO A 127 -10.05 -12.43 0.27
N SER A 128 -10.24 -13.48 1.07
CA SER A 128 -10.90 -14.73 0.67
C SER A 128 -12.39 -14.62 0.37
N THR A 129 -13.06 -13.54 0.75
CA THR A 129 -14.50 -13.34 0.50
C THR A 129 -14.77 -12.53 -0.78
N LEU A 130 -13.73 -12.02 -1.45
CA LEU A 130 -13.90 -11.31 -2.72
C LEU A 130 -14.21 -12.30 -3.85
N SER A 131 -15.06 -11.89 -4.78
CA SER A 131 -15.24 -12.59 -6.05
C SER A 131 -13.97 -12.52 -6.89
N GLU A 132 -13.72 -13.52 -7.73
CA GLU A 132 -12.57 -13.52 -8.65
C GLU A 132 -12.57 -12.30 -9.57
N ARG A 133 -13.73 -11.91 -10.08
CA ARG A 133 -13.88 -10.70 -10.90
C ARG A 133 -13.46 -9.43 -10.15
N ALA A 134 -13.88 -9.29 -8.88
CA ALA A 134 -13.49 -8.15 -8.05
C ALA A 134 -11.98 -8.18 -7.76
N TYR A 135 -11.42 -9.35 -7.48
CA TYR A 135 -9.99 -9.52 -7.24
C TYR A 135 -9.15 -9.15 -8.48
N ILE A 136 -9.52 -9.64 -9.66
CA ILE A 136 -8.85 -9.29 -10.94
C ILE A 136 -8.94 -7.79 -11.21
N ARG A 137 -10.11 -7.16 -10.96
CA ARG A 137 -10.27 -5.71 -11.08
C ARG A 137 -9.33 -4.95 -10.15
N ILE A 138 -9.20 -5.38 -8.90
CA ILE A 138 -8.26 -4.74 -7.96
C ILE A 138 -6.82 -4.89 -8.45
N LEU A 139 -6.43 -6.07 -8.96
CA LEU A 139 -5.09 -6.27 -9.51
C LEU A 139 -4.80 -5.40 -10.72
N SER A 140 -5.80 -5.12 -11.56
CA SER A 140 -5.63 -4.20 -12.71
C SER A 140 -5.43 -2.75 -12.25
N LEU A 141 -6.16 -2.30 -11.22
CA LEU A 141 -5.96 -0.98 -10.62
C LEU A 141 -4.57 -0.85 -9.97
N VAL A 142 -4.12 -1.87 -9.24
CA VAL A 142 -2.76 -1.93 -8.66
C VAL A 142 -1.68 -1.79 -9.74
N GLN A 143 -1.85 -2.44 -10.89
CA GLN A 143 -0.94 -2.30 -12.02
C GLN A 143 -0.93 -0.88 -12.59
N LYS A 144 -2.09 -0.24 -12.72
CA LYS A 144 -2.18 1.16 -13.16
C LYS A 144 -1.40 2.09 -12.22
N ILE A 145 -1.59 1.96 -10.90
CA ILE A 145 -0.84 2.75 -9.89
C ILE A 145 0.66 2.54 -10.06
N ARG A 146 1.11 1.28 -10.19
CA ARG A 146 2.53 0.96 -10.38
C ARG A 146 3.11 1.57 -11.65
N ARG A 147 2.33 1.57 -12.74
CA ARG A 147 2.74 2.16 -14.03
C ARG A 147 2.88 3.68 -13.92
N LEU A 148 1.96 4.35 -13.23
CA LEU A 148 2.05 5.79 -12.98
C LEU A 148 3.27 6.17 -12.13
N ASN A 149 3.72 5.27 -11.25
CA ASN A 149 4.92 5.48 -10.44
C ASN A 149 6.24 5.12 -11.16
N SER A 150 6.18 4.42 -12.30
CA SER A 150 7.38 3.94 -12.98
C SER A 150 7.81 4.90 -14.10
N GLY A 151 8.66 5.86 -13.79
CA GLY A 151 9.36 6.70 -14.79
C GLY A 151 10.58 6.01 -15.40
N THR A 152 11.32 5.19 -14.64
CA THR A 152 12.53 4.48 -15.11
C THR A 152 12.80 3.27 -14.23
N GLY A 153 12.86 2.05 -14.80
CA GLY A 153 13.52 0.91 -14.15
C GLY A 153 12.78 0.19 -13.01
N GLY A 154 11.66 -0.48 -13.32
CA GLY A 154 11.02 -1.37 -12.34
C GLY A 154 9.87 -2.21 -12.89
N LYS A 155 9.89 -2.49 -14.20
CA LYS A 155 8.84 -3.22 -14.93
C LYS A 155 8.80 -4.69 -14.49
N ARG A 156 8.30 -4.97 -13.30
CA ARG A 156 7.74 -6.30 -13.00
C ARG A 156 6.28 -6.24 -13.39
N GLU A 157 6.00 -6.62 -14.63
CA GLU A 157 4.65 -6.94 -15.06
C GLU A 157 4.09 -7.94 -14.05
N ILE A 158 2.99 -7.56 -13.41
CA ILE A 158 2.25 -8.52 -12.59
C ILE A 158 1.66 -9.45 -13.63
N ARG A 159 2.24 -10.66 -13.79
CA ARG A 159 1.60 -11.73 -14.56
C ARG A 159 0.26 -12.01 -13.87
N VAL A 160 -0.79 -11.34 -14.34
CA VAL A 160 -2.15 -11.57 -13.90
C VAL A 160 -2.46 -12.99 -14.30
N PHE A 161 -2.91 -13.74 -13.31
CA PHE A 161 -3.60 -15.02 -13.44
C PHE A 161 -4.28 -15.20 -14.81
N ASP A 162 -3.84 -16.20 -15.57
CA ASP A 162 -4.55 -16.68 -16.74
C ASP A 162 -5.77 -17.47 -16.22
N PRO A 163 -7.01 -17.02 -16.48
CA PRO A 163 -8.21 -17.67 -15.93
C PRO A 163 -8.46 -19.08 -16.48
N VAL A 164 -7.72 -19.52 -17.51
CA VAL A 164 -7.90 -20.83 -18.15
C VAL A 164 -6.82 -21.84 -17.72
N THR A 165 -5.65 -21.38 -17.28
CA THR A 165 -4.58 -22.25 -16.80
C THR A 165 -4.37 -22.04 -15.30
N THR A 166 -4.73 -23.05 -14.49
CA THR A 166 -4.44 -23.09 -13.04
C THR A 166 -2.94 -23.08 -12.71
N GLU A 167 -2.07 -22.95 -13.71
CA GLU A 167 -0.63 -22.98 -13.61
C GLU A 167 -0.08 -21.56 -13.76
N PHE A 168 0.57 -21.07 -12.70
CA PHE A 168 1.46 -19.94 -12.83
C PHE A 168 2.65 -20.39 -13.67
N LEU A 169 2.85 -19.80 -14.85
CA LEU A 169 4.07 -19.96 -15.63
C LEU A 169 5.26 -19.49 -14.78
N GLU A 170 5.89 -20.43 -14.08
CA GLU A 170 7.09 -20.23 -13.30
C GLU A 170 8.20 -19.69 -14.22
N ASN A 171 8.90 -18.68 -13.73
CA ASN A 171 10.03 -18.11 -14.45
C ASN A 171 11.16 -19.16 -14.49
N PRO A 172 11.60 -19.67 -15.65
CA PRO A 172 12.65 -20.69 -15.72
C PRO A 172 14.01 -20.20 -15.17
N ARG A 173 14.17 -18.88 -14.98
CA ARG A 173 15.38 -18.27 -14.38
C ARG A 173 15.44 -18.28 -12.85
N MET A 174 14.46 -18.88 -12.15
CA MET A 174 14.51 -19.08 -10.69
C MET A 174 14.84 -20.53 -10.28
N LYS A 175 15.21 -21.41 -11.22
CA LYS A 175 15.57 -22.81 -10.91
C LYS A 175 17.02 -23.02 -10.45
N THR A 176 17.87 -21.99 -10.40
CA THR A 176 19.30 -22.17 -10.10
C THR A 176 19.72 -21.87 -8.67
N GLU A 177 18.83 -21.46 -7.76
CA GLU A 177 19.19 -21.32 -6.35
C GLU A 177 18.13 -21.94 -5.45
N SER A 178 18.57 -22.93 -4.65
CA SER A 178 17.82 -23.74 -3.67
C SER A 178 17.03 -24.94 -4.20
N SER A 179 17.73 -25.85 -4.88
CA SER A 179 17.48 -27.28 -4.66
C SER A 179 17.93 -27.62 -3.23
N ASP A 180 17.07 -27.45 -2.24
CA ASP A 180 16.97 -28.39 -1.13
C ASP A 180 15.86 -28.02 -0.13
N SER A 181 15.11 -29.06 0.25
CA SER A 181 14.37 -29.18 1.52
C SER A 181 13.05 -28.41 1.72
N VAL A 182 12.00 -28.69 0.94
CA VAL A 182 10.65 -28.78 1.54
C VAL A 182 9.87 -29.92 0.91
N ARG A 183 9.87 -31.07 1.59
CA ARG A 183 8.93 -32.17 1.37
C ARG A 183 7.50 -31.62 1.45
N ARG A 184 6.77 -31.65 0.32
CA ARG A 184 5.32 -31.45 0.29
C ARG A 184 4.68 -32.63 1.05
N LYS A 185 4.13 -32.41 2.24
CA LYS A 185 3.18 -33.37 2.83
C LYS A 185 1.85 -33.25 2.07
N PRO A 186 1.28 -34.35 1.55
CA PRO A 186 -0.05 -34.30 0.95
C PRO A 186 -1.11 -34.01 2.02
N LEU A 187 -2.08 -33.16 1.67
CA LEU A 187 -3.30 -32.92 2.44
C LEU A 187 -4.03 -34.24 2.65
N ALA A 188 -4.10 -34.70 3.90
CA ALA A 188 -4.87 -35.86 4.29
C ALA A 188 -6.34 -35.63 3.91
N ARG A 189 -6.86 -36.48 3.01
CA ARG A 189 -8.28 -36.56 2.69
C ARG A 189 -9.01 -37.12 3.90
N THR A 190 -9.89 -36.31 4.49
CA THR A 190 -10.90 -36.77 5.44
C THR A 190 -11.76 -37.85 4.77
N ARG A 191 -11.69 -39.09 5.28
CA ARG A 191 -12.75 -40.08 5.06
C ARG A 191 -13.64 -40.07 6.29
N VAL A 192 -14.84 -39.53 6.12
CA VAL A 192 -15.99 -39.87 6.97
C VAL A 192 -16.47 -41.24 6.51
N LYS A 193 -16.74 -42.16 7.44
CA LYS A 193 -17.79 -43.17 7.31
C LYS A 193 -18.12 -43.80 8.67
N VAL A 194 -19.40 -43.61 9.03
CA VAL A 194 -20.32 -44.34 9.92
C VAL A 194 -19.81 -44.70 11.31
#